data_AF-A0A9E3K2N7-F1
#
_entry.id   AF-A0A9E3K2N7-F1
#
_cell.length_a   1.000
_cell.length_b   1.000
_cell.length_c   1.000
_cell.angle_alpha   90.00
_cell.angle_beta   90.00
_cell.angle_gamma   90.00
#
_symmetry.space_group_name_H-M   'P 1'
#
loop_
_entity.id
_entity.type
_entity.pdbx_description
1 polymer ?
#
loop_
_entity_poly.entity_id
_entity_poly.type
_entity_poly.pdbx_seq_one_letter_code
_entity_poly.pdbx_strand_id
1 'polypeptide(L)' 'MNNRLYIALHAAAAAGFIFLLQRYALSASLESSLLWALTFGGCAAGLAYMQSNR' A
#
# COMPACT_ATOMS: atom_id res chain seq x y z
N MET A 1 12.59 -3.01 -14.67
CA MET A 1 11.22 -2.44 -14.56
C MET A 1 11.34 -0.92 -14.53
N ASN A 2 10.46 -0.18 -15.21
CA ASN A 2 10.44 1.29 -15.06
C ASN A 2 10.21 1.67 -13.59
N ASN A 3 10.96 2.64 -13.07
CA ASN A 3 10.85 3.08 -11.67
C ASN A 3 9.41 3.46 -11.29
N ARG A 4 8.65 4.08 -12.21
CA ARG A 4 7.22 4.38 -11.99
C ARG A 4 6.36 3.13 -11.84
N LEU A 5 6.59 2.09 -12.66
CA LEU A 5 5.88 0.82 -12.55
C LEU A 5 6.27 0.07 -11.28
N TYR A 6 7.55 0.14 -10.90
CA TYR A 6 8.03 -0.43 -9.64
C TYR A 6 7.34 0.23 -8.43
N ILE A 7 7.31 1.57 -8.37
CA ILE A 7 6.64 2.31 -7.29
C ILE A 7 5.15 1.96 -7.23
N ALA A 8 4.45 1.95 -8.38
CA ALA A 8 3.03 1.63 -8.44
C ALA A 8 2.74 0.20 -7.95
N LEU A 9 3.52 -0.78 -8.41
CA LEU A 9 3.35 -2.18 -8.00
C LEU A 9 3.67 -2.38 -6.52
N HIS A 10 4.70 -1.72 -5.99
CA HIS A 10 5.06 -1.79 -4.58
C HIS A 10 3.95 -1.20 -3.69
N ALA A 11 3.44 -0.03 -4.06
CA ALA A 11 2.34 0.62 -3.35
C ALA A 11 1.04 -0.22 -3.40
N ALA A 12 0.71 -0.79 -4.57
CA ALA A 12 -0.46 -1.64 -4.74
C ALA A 12 -0.37 -2.94 -3.92
N ALA A 13 0.81 -3.57 -3.90
CA ALA A 13 1.05 -4.76 -3.08
C ALA A 13 0.89 -4.46 -1.59
N ALA A 14 1.45 -3.34 -1.10
CA ALA A 14 1.31 -2.92 0.29
C ALA A 14 -0.15 -2.58 0.67
N ALA A 15 -0.84 -1.81 -0.17
CA ALA A 15 -2.26 -1.48 0.04
C ALA A 15 -3.15 -2.72 0.06
N GLY A 16 -2.93 -3.64 -0.90
CA GLY A 16 -3.66 -4.91 -0.96
C GLY A 16 -3.42 -5.78 0.27
N PHE A 17 -2.16 -5.93 0.70
CA PHE A 17 -1.83 -6.67 1.92
C PHE A 17 -2.54 -6.10 3.15
N ILE A 18 -2.48 -4.78 3.36
CA ILE A 18 -3.11 -4.14 4.51
C ILE A 18 -4.63 -4.25 4.45
N PHE A 19 -5.24 -4.11 3.28
CA PHE A 19 -6.68 -4.29 3.13
C PHE A 19 -7.12 -5.70 3.52
N LEU A 20 -6.44 -6.74 3.01
CA LEU A 20 -6.76 -8.12 3.31
C LEU A 20 -6.57 -8.44 4.80
N LEU A 21 -5.49 -7.95 5.39
CA LEU A 21 -5.21 -8.06 6.83
C LEU A 21 -6.35 -7.43 7.66
N GLN A 22 -6.69 -6.17 7.39
CA GLN A 22 -7.75 -5.45 8.10
C GLN A 22 -9.11 -6.14 7.94
N ARG A 23 -9.46 -6.50 6.70
CA ARG A 23 -10.80 -7.01 6.40
C ARG A 23 -11.04 -8.43 6.91
N TYR A 24 -10.05 -9.32 6.74
CA TYR A 24 -10.28 -10.76 6.93
C TYR A 24 -9.60 -11.30 8.19
N ALA A 25 -8.41 -10.83 8.53
CA ALA A 25 -7.71 -11.32 9.73
C ALA A 25 -8.11 -10.54 10.99
N LEU A 26 -8.36 -9.23 10.86
CA LEU A 26 -8.73 -8.35 11.98
C LEU A 26 -10.24 -8.06 12.07
N SER A 27 -11.02 -8.53 11.10
CA SER A 27 -12.48 -8.30 11.02
C SER A 27 -12.89 -6.82 11.15
N ALA A 28 -12.04 -5.90 10.69
CA ALA A 28 -12.32 -4.47 10.73
C ALA A 28 -13.45 -4.08 9.77
N SER A 29 -14.09 -2.93 10.03
CA SER A 29 -15.08 -2.36 9.12
C SER A 29 -14.46 -2.07 7.74
N LEU A 30 -15.30 -1.99 6.69
CA LEU A 30 -14.84 -1.64 5.35
C LEU A 30 -14.16 -0.27 5.34
N GLU A 31 -14.76 0.70 6.02
CA GLU A 31 -14.24 2.05 6.14
C GLU A 31 -12.82 2.06 6.73
N SER A 32 -12.64 1.40 7.89
CA SER A 32 -11.32 1.29 8.53
C SER A 32 -10.31 0.58 7.64
N SER A 33 -10.73 -0.51 6.98
CA SER A 33 -9.87 -1.27 6.06
C SER A 33 -9.38 -0.42 4.88
N LEU A 34 -10.25 0.40 4.29
CA LEU A 34 -9.90 1.29 3.18
C LEU A 34 -9.01 2.44 3.63
N LEU A 35 -9.30 3.06 4.78
CA LEU A 35 -8.47 4.13 5.35
C LEU A 35 -7.03 3.66 5.58
N TRP A 36 -6.86 2.48 6.19
CA TRP A 36 -5.53 1.92 6.41
C TRP A 36 -4.83 1.48 5.13
N ALA A 37 -5.56 0.89 4.17
CA ALA A 37 -4.98 0.50 2.89
C ALA A 37 -4.43 1.71 2.10
N LEU A 38 -5.17 2.83 2.07
CA LEU A 38 -4.72 4.07 1.44
C LEU A 38 -3.52 4.69 2.18
N THR A 39 -3.56 4.70 3.51
CA THR A 39 -2.50 5.27 4.34
C THR A 39 -1.18 4.54 4.12
N PHE A 40 -1.17 3.21 4.31
CA PHE A 40 0.02 2.39 4.14
C PHE A 40 0.47 2.31 2.67
N GLY A 41 -0.46 2.25 1.71
CA GLY A 41 -0.15 2.30 0.29
C GLY A 41 0.55 3.60 -0.11
N GLY A 42 0.08 4.74 0.40
CA GLY A 42 0.71 6.05 0.20
C GLY A 42 2.11 6.12 0.79
N CYS A 43 2.30 5.66 2.04
CA CYS A 43 3.63 5.57 2.64
C CYS A 43 4.58 4.67 1.84
N ALA A 44 4.12 3.50 1.39
CA ALA A 44 4.90 2.59 0.58
C ALA A 44 5.31 3.21 -0.77
N ALA A 45 4.40 3.97 -1.41
CA ALA A 45 4.71 4.72 -2.62
C ALA A 45 5.82 5.76 -2.38
N GLY A 46 5.72 6.51 -1.28
CA GLY A 46 6.71 7.52 -0.89
C GLY A 46 8.10 6.92 -0.66
N LEU A 47 8.17 5.82 0.10
CA LEU A 47 9.43 5.10 0.34
C LEU A 47 10.03 4.54 -0.95
N ALA A 48 9.19 3.95 -1.82
CA ALA A 48 9.63 3.42 -3.11
C ALA A 48 10.11 4.55 -4.05
N TYR A 49 9.50 5.73 -3.99
CA TYR A 49 9.94 6.90 -4.76
C TYR A 49 11.32 7.37 -4.28
N MET A 50 11.49 7.57 -2.98
CA MET A 50 12.80 7.90 -2.39
C MET A 50 13.85 6.84 -2.73
N GLN A 51 13.44 5.58 -2.80
CA GLN A 51 14.31 4.47 -3.19
C GLN A 51 14.75 4.51 -4.65
N SER A 52 13.85 4.94 -5.52
CA SER A 52 14.06 4.94 -6.97
C SER A 52 14.77 6.21 -7.46
N ASN A 53 14.90 7.23 -6.61
CA ASN A 53 15.52 8.54 -6.90
C ASN A 53 16.82 8.76 -6.10
N ARG A 54 17.48 7.67 -5.70
CA ARG A 54 18.84 7.68 -5.13
C ARG A 54 19.85 7.57 -6.25
#